data_AF-A0A9E4G0W3-F1
#
_entry.id   AF-A0A9E4G0W3-F1
#
_cell.length_a   1.000
_cell.length_b   1.000
_cell.length_c   1.000
_cell.angle_alpha   90.00
_cell.angle_beta   90.00
_cell.angle_gamma   90.00
#
_symmetry.space_group_name_H-M   'P 1'
#
loop_
_entity.id
_entity.type
_entity.pdbx_description
1 polymer ?
#
loop_
_entity_poly.entity_id
_entity_poly.type
_entity_poly.pdbx_seq_one_letter_code
_entity_poly.pdbx_strand_id
1 'polypeptide(L)' 'MAKTRNILHLDLDAFFCSVSEQLDPTIKGKAVVVGAKPSERGAVASASYPARRYGIKSAMPMGQALRLCPD' A
#
# COMPACT_ATOMS: atom_id res chain seq x y z
N MET A 1 28.56 1.27 -34.53
CA MET A 1 28.01 1.78 -33.25
C MET A 1 26.82 0.92 -32.86
N ALA A 2 26.75 0.44 -31.62
CA ALA A 2 25.58 -0.28 -31.15
C ALA A 2 24.38 0.67 -31.06
N LYS A 3 23.20 0.24 -31.52
CA LYS A 3 21.96 1.03 -31.47
C LYS A 3 21.60 1.35 -30.01
N THR A 4 21.36 2.63 -29.70
CA THR A 4 20.93 3.07 -28.37
C THR A 4 19.61 2.40 -28.00
N ARG A 5 19.53 1.81 -26.81
CA ARG A 5 18.29 1.20 -26.28
C ARG A 5 17.49 2.26 -25.53
N ASN A 6 16.19 2.27 -25.75
CA ASN A 6 15.25 3.00 -24.90
C ASN A 6 14.71 2.03 -23.85
N ILE A 7 14.93 2.33 -22.57
CA ILE A 7 14.50 1.49 -21.45
C ILE A 7 13.49 2.28 -20.62
N LEU A 8 12.32 1.70 -20.38
CA LEU A 8 11.27 2.27 -19.54
C LEU A 8 11.02 1.34 -18.35
N HIS A 9 10.94 1.92 -17.16
CA HIS A 9 10.49 1.26 -15.94
C HIS A 9 9.15 1.87 -15.54
N LEU A 10 8.17 1.02 -15.24
CA LEU A 10 6.85 1.41 -14.80
C LEU A 10 6.61 0.79 -13.43
N ASP A 11 6.16 1.60 -12.48
CA ASP A 11 5.76 1.17 -11.14
C ASP A 11 4.33 1.63 -10.89
N LEU A 12 3.51 0.77 -10.28
CA LEU A 12 2.11 1.05 -10.04
C LEU A 12 1.91 1.62 -8.64
N ASP A 13 1.27 2.78 -8.57
CA ASP A 13 1.03 3.48 -7.31
C ASP A 13 0.19 2.64 -6.35
N ALA A 14 0.75 2.41 -5.16
CA ALA A 14 0.10 1.68 -4.06
C ALA A 14 -0.61 0.40 -4.54
N PHE A 15 0.05 -0.38 -5.41
CA PHE A 15 -0.58 -1.38 -6.28
C PHE A 15 -1.70 -2.21 -5.64
N PHE A 16 -1.45 -2.92 -4.53
CA PHE A 16 -2.48 -3.75 -3.90
C PHE A 16 -3.64 -2.95 -3.32
N CYS A 17 -3.39 -1.77 -2.73
CA CYS A 17 -4.47 -0.89 -2.29
C CYS A 17 -5.30 -0.41 -3.49
N SER A 18 -4.65 -0.04 -4.60
CA SER A 18 -5.34 0.39 -5.82
C SER A 18 -6.22 -0.72 -6.41
N VAL A 19 -5.76 -1.98 -6.36
CA VAL A 19 -6.59 -3.15 -6.73
C VAL A 19 -7.76 -3.32 -5.76
N SER A 20 -7.53 -3.23 -4.45
CA SER A 20 -8.61 -3.33 -3.46
C SER A 20 -9.67 -2.24 -3.62
N GLU A 21 -9.28 -1.00 -3.92
CA GLU A 21 -10.23 0.10 -4.21
C GLU A 21 -11.03 -0.12 -5.50
N GLN A 22 -10.46 -0.81 -6.50
CA GLN A 22 -11.19 -1.18 -7.71
C GLN A 22 -12.20 -2.30 -7.45
N LEU A 23 -11.85 -3.27 -6.59
CA LEU A 23 -12.73 -4.39 -6.23
C LEU A 23 -13.84 -3.96 -5.26
N ASP A 24 -13.54 -3.05 -4.33
CA ASP A 24 -14.50 -2.45 -3.41
C ASP A 24 -14.43 -0.92 -3.49
N PRO A 25 -15.28 -0.28 -4.31
CA PRO A 25 -15.28 1.17 -4.44
C PRO A 25 -15.61 1.92 -3.14
N THR A 26 -16.16 1.25 -2.11
CA THR A 26 -16.56 1.91 -0.85
C THR A 26 -15.36 2.30 0.01
N ILE A 27 -14.17 1.74 -0.25
CA ILE A 27 -12.94 2.07 0.48
C ILE A 27 -12.09 3.14 -0.22
N LYS A 28 -12.52 3.60 -1.40
CA LYS A 28 -11.79 4.60 -2.18
C LYS A 28 -11.57 5.89 -1.39
N GLY A 29 -10.32 6.35 -1.34
CA GLY A 29 -9.94 7.59 -0.64
C GLY A 29 -9.90 7.48 0.89
N LYS A 30 -10.13 6.28 1.45
CA LYS A 30 -9.96 6.01 2.88
C LYS A 30 -8.54 5.52 3.18
N ALA A 31 -8.16 5.52 4.45
CA ALA A 31 -6.90 4.93 4.90
C ALA A 31 -6.98 3.40 4.82
N VAL A 32 -6.50 2.85 3.71
CA VAL A 32 -6.46 1.41 3.46
C VAL A 32 -5.03 0.90 3.48
N VAL A 33 -4.83 -0.28 4.08
CA VAL A 33 -3.60 -1.06 4.02
C VAL A 33 -3.91 -2.50 3.61
N VAL A 34 -2.98 -3.13 2.90
CA VAL A 34 -3.04 -4.56 2.58
C VAL A 34 -1.91 -5.25 3.32
N GLY A 35 -2.20 -6.33 4.05
CA GLY A 35 -1.25 -7.10 4.85
C GLY A 35 -1.94 -8.22 5.64
N ALA A 36 -1.20 -8.89 6.52
CA ALA A 36 -1.78 -9.88 7.45
C ALA A 36 -2.73 -9.23 8.46
N LYS A 37 -3.51 -10.02 9.20
CA LYS A 37 -4.35 -9.46 10.27
C LYS A 37 -3.46 -8.79 11.34
N PRO A 38 -3.91 -7.69 11.99
CA PRO A 38 -3.14 -7.04 13.05
C PRO A 38 -2.80 -7.94 14.25
N SER A 39 -3.60 -8.99 14.51
CA SER A 39 -3.37 -10.00 15.55
C SER A 39 -2.30 -11.04 15.18
N GLU A 40 -1.87 -11.08 13.92
CA GLU A 40 -0.88 -12.02 13.42
C GLU A 40 0.48 -11.33 13.27
N ARG A 41 1.56 -12.12 13.26
CA ARG A 41 2.90 -11.61 12.93
C ARG A 41 3.01 -11.36 11.44
N GLY A 42 2.60 -10.17 10.99
CA GLY A 42 2.78 -9.73 9.61
C GLY A 42 3.02 -8.23 9.48
N ALA A 43 3.30 -7.82 8.25
CA ALA A 43 3.63 -6.44 7.90
C ALA A 43 2.73 -5.91 6.78
N VAL A 44 2.69 -4.59 6.65
CA VAL A 44 2.02 -3.87 5.57
C VAL A 44 2.71 -4.21 4.24
N ALA A 45 1.99 -4.85 3.33
CA ALA A 45 2.43 -5.12 1.96
C ALA A 45 2.24 -3.89 1.07
N SER A 46 1.10 -3.18 1.22
CA SER A 46 0.83 -1.92 0.52
C SER A 46 0.05 -0.97 1.42
N ALA A 47 0.29 0.33 1.26
CA ALA A 47 -0.41 1.39 1.96
C ALA A 47 -0.91 2.45 0.97
N SER A 48 -2.20 2.76 1.06
CA SER A 48 -2.86 3.83 0.31
C SER A 48 -2.27 5.21 0.66
N TYR A 49 -2.44 6.19 -0.21
CA TYR A 49 -1.98 7.56 0.06
C TYR A 49 -2.59 8.17 1.34
N PRO A 50 -3.90 8.01 1.64
CA PRO A 50 -4.45 8.47 2.92
C PRO A 50 -3.78 7.80 4.12
N ALA A 51 -3.53 6.47 4.08
CA ALA A 51 -2.84 5.77 5.17
C ALA A 51 -1.40 6.28 5.37
N ARG A 52 -0.69 6.62 4.29
CA ARG A 52 0.67 7.19 4.37
C ARG A 52 0.71 8.53 5.10
N ARG A 53 -0.37 9.31 5.12
CA ARG A 53 -0.46 10.57 5.88
C ARG A 53 -0.40 10.35 7.40
N TYR A 54 -0.81 9.18 7.87
CA TYR A 54 -0.66 8.75 9.27
C TYR A 54 0.73 8.18 9.59
N GLY A 55 1.68 8.24 8.63
CA GLY A 55 3.03 7.68 8.77
C GLY A 55 3.12 6.17 8.51
N ILE A 56 2.04 5.54 8.05
CA ILE A 56 2.02 4.12 7.71
C ILE A 56 2.80 3.89 6.40
N LYS A 57 3.68 2.90 6.39
CA LYS A 57 4.54 2.55 5.25
C LYS A 57 4.64 1.04 5.05
N SER A 58 5.04 0.62 3.85
CA SER A 58 5.34 -0.79 3.58
C SER A 58 6.38 -1.34 4.55
N ALA A 59 6.29 -2.63 4.84
CA ALA A 59 7.07 -3.35 5.84
C ALA A 59 6.86 -2.93 7.31
N MET A 60 5.99 -1.95 7.60
CA MET A 60 5.58 -1.66 8.98
C MET A 60 4.81 -2.85 9.57
N PRO A 61 5.06 -3.26 10.83
CA PRO A 61 4.24 -4.27 11.49
C PRO A 61 2.76 -3.89 11.51
N MET A 62 1.86 -4.82 11.20
CA MET A 62 0.42 -4.53 11.08
C MET A 62 -0.19 -4.00 12.38
N GLY A 63 0.23 -4.53 13.54
CA GLY A 63 -0.20 -4.02 14.84
C GLY A 63 0.27 -2.57 15.10
N GLN A 64 1.39 -2.13 14.53
CA GLN A 64 1.82 -0.73 14.60
C GLN A 64 0.99 0.15 13.66
N ALA A 65 0.70 -0.31 12.44
CA ALA A 65 -0.15 0.42 11.50
C ALA A 65 -1.53 0.70 12.10
N LEU A 66 -2.16 -0.31 12.73
CA LEU A 66 -3.44 -0.17 13.42
C LEU A 66 -3.39 0.84 14.58
N ARG A 67 -2.26 0.94 15.30
CA ARG A 67 -2.11 1.96 16.36
C ARG A 67 -2.00 3.38 15.82
N LEU A 68 -1.48 3.56 14.59
CA LEU A 68 -1.37 4.87 13.95
C LEU A 68 -2.70 5.32 13.33
N CYS A 69 -3.51 4.37 12.85
CA CYS A 69 -4.84 4.60 12.29
C CYS A 69 -5.77 3.47 12.76
N PRO A 70 -6.48 3.65 13.90
CA PRO A 70 -7.35 2.63 14.48
C PRO A 70 -8.73 2.54 13.83
N ASP A 71 -9.14 3.61 13.12
CA ASP A 71 -10.38 3.70 12.33
C ASP A 71 -10.15 3.23 10.88
#